data_AF-H7EID2-F1
#
_entry.id   AF-H7EID2-F1
#
_cell.length_a   1.000
_cell.length_b   1.000
_cell.length_c   1.000
_cell.angle_alpha   90.00
_cell.angle_beta   90.00
_cell.angle_gamma   90.00
#
_symmetry.space_group_name_H-M   'P 1'
#
loop_
_entity.id
_entity.type
_entity.pdbx_description
1 polymer ?
#
loop_
_entity_poly.entity_id
_entity_poly.type
_entity_poly.pdbx_seq_one_letter_code
_entity_poly.pdbx_strand_id
1 'polypeptide(L)' 'MSVKECLDNSVMENWFGIMKSELLYPNKYSDAEVFKRDLIDYIDYYNNRRIKLKLKGLSPVEYRTKSFKSVS' A
#
# COMPACT_ATOMS: atom_id res chain seq x y z
N MET A 1 -24.26 10.27 -4.23
CA MET A 1 -22.86 9.88 -4.48
C MET A 1 -22.13 10.02 -3.15
N SER A 2 -21.93 8.91 -2.42
CA SER A 2 -21.41 8.93 -1.05
C SER A 2 -19.90 9.14 -1.08
N VAL A 3 -19.40 10.04 -0.23
CA VAL A 3 -17.96 10.38 -0.07
C VAL A 3 -17.08 9.14 0.17
N LYS A 4 -17.67 8.06 0.68
CA LYS A 4 -17.04 6.76 0.91
C LYS A 4 -16.55 6.07 -0.38
N GLU A 5 -17.35 6.10 -1.45
CA GLU A 5 -16.98 5.50 -2.74
C GLU A 5 -15.81 6.26 -3.41
N CYS A 6 -15.73 7.58 -3.23
CA CYS A 6 -14.62 8.38 -3.75
C CYS A 6 -13.31 8.17 -2.96
N LEU A 7 -13.39 7.96 -1.65
CA LEU A 7 -12.22 7.64 -0.82
C LEU A 7 -11.66 6.26 -1.18
N ASP A 8 -12.53 5.26 -1.33
CA ASP A 8 -12.11 3.92 -1.77
C ASP A 8 -11.52 3.95 -3.18
N ASN A 9 -12.13 4.69 -4.12
CA ASN A 9 -11.58 4.86 -5.47
C ASN A 9 -10.23 5.58 -5.46
N SER A 10 -10.07 6.67 -4.70
CA SER A 10 -8.81 7.43 -4.65
C SER A 10 -7.65 6.67 -3.98
N VAL A 11 -7.93 5.84 -2.96
CA VAL A 11 -6.92 4.98 -2.34
C VAL A 11 -6.48 3.89 -3.31
N MET A 12 -7.42 3.28 -4.02
CA MET A 12 -7.13 2.27 -5.03
C MET A 12 -6.39 2.86 -6.23
N GLU A 13 -6.80 4.02 -6.73
CA GLU A 13 -6.09 4.73 -7.81
C GLU A 13 -4.63 5.02 -7.45
N ASN A 14 -4.38 5.51 -6.23
CA ASN A 14 -3.04 5.72 -5.75
C ASN A 14 -2.25 4.41 -5.63
N TRP A 15 -2.87 3.33 -5.14
CA TRP A 15 -2.24 2.01 -5.07
C TRP A 15 -1.85 1.50 -6.46
N PHE A 16 -2.76 1.60 -7.44
CA PHE A 16 -2.47 1.20 -8.82
C PHE A 16 -1.36 2.04 -9.44
N GLY A 17 -1.28 3.33 -9.15
CA GLY A 17 -0.18 4.18 -9.61
C GLY A 17 1.19 3.70 -9.09
N ILE A 18 1.25 3.33 -7.81
CA ILE A 18 2.48 2.79 -7.20
C ILE A 18 2.82 1.42 -7.77
N MET A 19 1.86 0.50 -7.84
CA MET A 19 2.07 -0.84 -8.41
C MET A 19 2.57 -0.74 -9.86
N LYS A 20 1.97 0.13 -10.69
CA LYS A 20 2.43 0.32 -12.05
C LYS A 20 3.87 0.83 -12.13
N SER A 21 4.23 1.79 -11.29
CA SER A 21 5.58 2.39 -11.25
C SER A 21 6.66 1.44 -10.72
N GLU A 22 6.37 0.69 -9.65
CA GLU A 22 7.35 -0.16 -8.98
C GLU A 22 7.41 -1.58 -9.57
N LEU A 23 6.31 -2.09 -10.13
CA LEU A 23 6.21 -3.47 -10.62
C LEU A 23 6.01 -3.55 -12.15
N LEU A 24 5.07 -2.79 -12.72
CA LEU A 24 4.67 -2.98 -14.12
C LEU A 24 5.62 -2.34 -15.14
N TYR A 25 5.98 -1.08 -14.97
CA TYR A 25 6.82 -0.34 -15.93
C TYR A 25 8.30 -0.77 -15.95
N PRO A 26 8.93 -1.14 -14.81
CA PRO A 26 10.30 -1.62 -14.81
C PRO A 26 10.47 -3.01 -15.42
N ASN A 27 9.41 -3.84 -15.37
CA ASN A 27 9.47 -5.23 -15.81
C ASN A 27 8.72 -5.42 -17.12
N LYS A 28 9.38 -5.98 -18.14
CA LYS A 28 8.73 -6.34 -19.41
C LYS A 28 8.08 -7.71 -19.27
N TYR A 29 6.78 -7.75 -18.98
CA TYR A 29 6.01 -8.99 -18.97
C TYR A 29 5.60 -9.35 -20.40
N SER A 30 6.04 -10.52 -20.87
CA SER A 30 5.57 -11.12 -22.12
C SER A 30 4.41 -12.09 -21.91
N ASP A 31 4.13 -12.44 -20.66
CA ASP A 31 3.14 -13.44 -20.27
C ASP A 31 2.32 -12.97 -19.06
N ALA A 32 1.01 -13.21 -19.13
CA ALA A 32 0.07 -12.76 -18.11
C ALA A 32 0.13 -13.60 -16.84
N GLU A 33 0.50 -14.88 -16.92
CA GLU A 33 0.63 -15.75 -15.74
C GLU A 33 1.88 -15.39 -14.94
N VAL A 34 2.98 -15.04 -15.62
CA VAL A 34 4.18 -14.49 -14.98
C VAL A 34 3.84 -13.18 -14.26
N PHE A 35 3.12 -12.27 -14.91
CA PHE A 35 2.68 -11.03 -14.27
C PHE A 35 1.79 -11.28 -13.05
N LYS A 36 0.84 -12.22 -13.11
CA LYS A 36 -0.04 -12.54 -11.98
C LYS A 36 0.75 -13.05 -10.78
N ARG A 37 1.72 -13.94 -10.98
CA ARG A 37 2.56 -14.45 -9.88
C ARG A 37 3.32 -13.31 -9.22
N ASP A 38 4.01 -12.50 -10.01
CA ASP A 38 4.83 -11.41 -9.49
C ASP A 38 3.96 -10.32 -8.82
N LEU A 39 2.72 -10.13 -9.28
CA LEU A 39 1.72 -9.28 -8.64
C LEU A 39 1.28 -9.81 -7.27
N ILE A 40 1.05 -11.12 -7.13
CA ILE A 40 0.69 -11.75 -5.84
C ILE A 40 1.82 -11.54 -4.83
N ASP A 41 3.06 -11.77 -5.24
CA ASP A 41 4.24 -11.57 -4.40
C ASP A 41 4.42 -10.09 -4.01
N TYR A 42 4.19 -9.18 -4.97
CA TYR A 42 4.22 -7.74 -4.71
C TYR A 42 3.12 -7.30 -3.73
N ILE A 43 1.91 -7.86 -3.81
CA ILE A 43 0.82 -7.58 -2.86
C ILE A 43 1.19 -8.04 -1.45
N ASP A 44 1.77 -9.24 -1.30
CA ASP A 44 2.27 -9.72 0.00
C ASP A 44 3.34 -8.78 0.57
N TYR A 45 4.33 -8.42 -0.24
CA TYR A 45 5.35 -7.44 0.13
C TYR A 45 4.76 -6.10 0.54
N TYR A 46 3.82 -5.56 -0.26
CA TYR A 46 3.19 -4.26 -0.02
C TYR A 46 2.42 -4.24 1.30
N ASN A 47 1.69 -5.31 1.60
CA ASN A 47 0.83 -5.39 2.78
C ASN A 47 1.59 -5.75 4.05
N ASN A 48 2.56 -6.66 3.97
CA ASN A 48 3.20 -7.26 5.13
C ASN A 48 4.61 -6.73 5.43
N ARG A 49 5.32 -6.19 4.42
CA ARG A 49 6.76 -5.87 4.55
C ARG A 49 7.11 -4.43 4.21
N ARG A 50 6.24 -3.71 3.50
CA ARG A 50 6.53 -2.32 3.10
C ARG A 50 6.57 -1.42 4.34
N ILE A 51 7.79 -1.18 4.82
CA ILE A 51 8.10 -0.22 5.88
C ILE A 51 7.63 1.14 5.38
N LYS A 52 6.54 1.67 5.95
CA LYS A 52 6.13 3.06 5.72
C LYS A 52 7.23 3.96 6.29
N LEU A 53 8.16 4.39 5.43
CA LEU A 53 9.21 5.38 5.73
C LEU A 53 8.66 6.70 6.35
N LYS A 54 7.34 6.92 6.33
CA LYS A 54 6.67 8.05 7.00
C LYS A 54 6.39 7.85 8.50
N LEU A 55 6.74 6.73 9.12
CA LEU A 55 6.43 6.45 10.53
C LEU A 55 7.61 6.57 11.49
N LYS A 56 8.72 7.26 11.16
CA LYS A 56 9.87 7.41 12.10
C LYS A 56 10.33 6.08 12.75
N GLY A 57 10.14 4.94 12.07
CA GLY A 57 10.46 3.62 12.62
C GLY A 57 9.44 3.02 13.59
N LEU A 58 8.20 3.52 13.67
CA LEU A 58 7.14 3.00 14.54
C LEU A 58 6.13 2.13 13.76
N SER A 59 5.71 1.03 14.37
CA SER A 59 4.62 0.19 13.86
C SER A 59 3.26 0.90 13.94
N PRO A 60 2.26 0.54 13.11
CA PRO A 60 0.90 1.12 13.17
C PRO A 60 0.20 0.96 14.53
N VAL A 61 0.63 0.00 15.35
CA VAL A 61 0.12 -0.20 16.71
C VAL A 61 0.64 0.90 17.64
N GLU A 62 1.93 1.26 17.55
CA GLU A 62 2.54 2.29 18.40
C GLU A 62 1.99 3.69 18.14
N TYR A 63 1.54 3.98 16.91
CA TYR A 63 0.87 5.24 16.60
C TYR A 63 -0.50 5.37 17.28
N ARG A 64 -1.27 4.27 17.43
CA ARG A 64 -2.59 4.29 18.07
C ARG A 64 -2.52 4.56 19.58
N THR A 65 -1.46 4.12 20.25
CA THR A 65 -1.34 4.24 21.72
C THR A 65 -0.92 5.64 22.17
N LYS A 66 -0.35 6.48 21.29
CA LYS A 66 0.09 7.85 21.65
C LYS A 66 -1.03 8.88 21.72
N SER A 67 -2.17 8.67 21.07
CA SER A 67 -3.30 9.61 21.11
C SER A 67 -4.07 9.61 22.45
N PHE A 68 -3.72 8.75 23.40
CA PHE A 68 -4.39 8.66 24.71
C PHE A 68 -3.58 9.20 25.90
N LYS A 69 -2.40 9.80 25.69
CA LYS A 69 -1.56 10.35 26.79
C LYS A 69 -1.27 11.85 26.68
N SER A 70 -2.20 12.63 26.15
CA SER A 70 -2.16 14.10 26.25
C SER A 70 -3.49 14.72 26.67
N VAL A 71 -4.28 13.98 27.46
CA VAL A 71 -5.33 14.53 28.33
C VAL A 71 -5.27 13.74 29.64
N SER A 72 -4.34 14.12 30.51
CA SER A 72 -4.37 13.88 31.96
C SER A 72 -3.62 15.04 32.61
#